data_AF-A0A2Z6RDZ6-F1
#
_entry.id   AF-A0A2Z6RDZ6-F1
#
_cell.length_a   1.000
_cell.length_b   1.000
_cell.length_c   1.000
_cell.angle_alpha   90.00
_cell.angle_beta   90.00
_cell.angle_gamma   90.00
#
_symmetry.space_group_name_H-M   'P 1'
#
loop_
_entity.id
_entity.type
_entity.pdbx_description
1 polymer ?
#
loop_
_entity_poly.entity_id
_entity_poly.type
_entity_poly.pdbx_seq_one_letter_code
_entity_poly.pdbx_strand_id
1 'polypeptide(L)'
;MRRKNLSNYHHTTIVQCLPDDLVEKQQEFLSYIMYRRIQYDYPLAYISNIDEIPVSFDLPSNITIDKLGVRSVSICTTGYEKANFTVVLTYMADGTKLPPLIIFKFKNVSQGNFSPEVIIRVNQKGWMNENEMLYWIENIWTKHERISNP
;
A
#
# COMPACT_ATOMS: atom_id res chain seq x y z
N MET A 1 -20.76 -19.84 21.54
CA MET A 1 -20.25 -18.81 22.48
C MET A 1 -21.09 -18.66 23.74
N ARG A 2 -22.40 -18.34 23.66
CA ARG A 2 -23.25 -18.04 24.85
C ARG A 2 -23.39 -19.18 25.89
N ARG A 3 -23.43 -20.45 25.44
CA ARG A 3 -23.48 -21.64 26.34
C ARG A 3 -22.18 -21.91 27.12
N LYS A 4 -21.04 -21.35 26.66
CA LYS A 4 -19.71 -21.59 27.25
C LYS A 4 -19.09 -20.32 27.82
N ASN A 5 -19.87 -19.23 27.92
CA ASN A 5 -19.40 -17.95 28.40
C ASN A 5 -18.12 -17.52 27.64
N LEU A 6 -18.21 -17.26 26.33
CA LEU A 6 -17.11 -16.77 25.48
C LEU A 6 -17.60 -15.57 24.64
N SER A 7 -16.74 -14.58 24.36
CA SER A 7 -17.06 -13.37 23.58
C SER A 7 -15.93 -12.96 22.64
N ASN A 8 -16.27 -12.31 21.51
CA ASN A 8 -15.32 -11.74 20.56
C ASN A 8 -14.99 -10.30 20.92
N TYR A 9 -13.75 -9.87 20.67
CA TYR A 9 -13.27 -8.49 20.84
C TYR A 9 -12.61 -8.01 19.55
N HIS A 10 -12.74 -6.71 19.24
CA HIS A 10 -12.17 -6.07 18.06
C HIS A 10 -11.33 -4.85 18.44
N HIS A 11 -10.25 -4.59 17.69
CA HIS A 11 -9.43 -3.40 17.81
C HIS A 11 -10.07 -2.23 17.05
N THR A 12 -10.07 -1.02 17.62
CA THR A 12 -10.60 0.20 16.99
C THR A 12 -9.52 1.26 16.81
N THR A 13 -9.40 1.81 15.60
CA THR A 13 -8.47 2.91 15.29
C THR A 13 -9.16 4.26 15.49
N ILE A 14 -8.47 5.20 16.15
CA ILE A 14 -8.94 6.57 16.34
C ILE A 14 -8.62 7.36 15.06
N VAL A 15 -9.65 7.96 14.44
CA VAL A 15 -9.52 8.76 13.21
C VAL A 15 -9.20 10.21 13.57
N GLN A 16 -8.40 10.89 12.75
CA GLN A 16 -8.07 12.31 12.91
C GLN A 16 -9.25 13.20 12.46
N CYS A 17 -9.43 14.35 13.11
CA CYS A 17 -10.40 15.36 12.67
C CYS A 17 -9.98 15.96 11.32
N LEU A 18 -10.93 16.06 10.39
CA LEU A 18 -10.70 16.66 9.07
C LEU A 18 -10.65 18.19 9.17
N PRO A 19 -9.85 18.87 8.30
CA PRO A 19 -9.86 20.33 8.21
C PRO A 19 -11.21 20.88 7.74
N ASP A 20 -11.59 22.08 8.22
CA ASP A 20 -12.85 22.73 7.86
C ASP A 20 -12.91 23.12 6.37
N ASP A 21 -11.75 23.36 5.74
CA ASP A 21 -11.60 23.76 4.33
C ASP A 21 -11.39 22.59 3.35
N LEU A 22 -11.51 21.34 3.83
CA LEU A 22 -11.23 20.14 3.04
C LEU A 22 -12.05 20.08 1.75
N VAL A 23 -13.35 20.37 1.84
CA VAL A 23 -14.29 20.25 0.71
C VAL A 23 -13.95 21.26 -0.39
N GLU A 24 -13.61 22.49 0.00
CA GLU A 24 -13.23 23.55 -0.94
C GLU A 24 -11.94 23.19 -1.68
N LYS A 25 -10.88 22.83 -0.93
CA LYS A 25 -9.61 22.39 -1.52
C LYS A 25 -9.74 21.17 -2.42
N GLN A 26 -10.58 20.22 -2.04
CA GLN A 26 -10.85 19.05 -2.86
C GLN A 26 -11.50 19.46 -4.19
N GLN A 27 -12.49 20.35 -4.15
CA GLN A 27 -13.19 20.81 -5.34
C GLN A 27 -12.28 21.63 -6.27
N GLU A 28 -11.45 22.50 -5.71
CA GLU A 28 -10.44 23.27 -6.47
C GLU A 28 -9.45 22.34 -7.17
N PHE A 29 -8.91 21.36 -6.45
CA PHE A 29 -7.97 20.40 -6.99
C PHE A 29 -8.59 19.56 -8.11
N LEU A 30 -9.80 19.01 -7.89
CA LEU A 30 -10.51 18.23 -8.92
C LEU A 30 -10.79 19.07 -10.17
N SER A 31 -11.26 20.31 -10.00
CA SER A 31 -11.52 21.23 -11.11
C SER A 31 -10.25 21.53 -11.90
N TYR A 32 -9.13 21.77 -11.21
CA TYR A 32 -7.82 22.00 -11.82
C TYR A 32 -7.33 20.79 -12.63
N ILE A 33 -7.38 19.58 -12.06
CA ILE A 33 -6.96 18.35 -12.75
C ILE A 33 -7.84 18.07 -13.97
N MET A 34 -9.16 18.24 -13.85
CA MET A 34 -10.09 18.09 -14.98
C MET A 34 -9.79 19.08 -16.11
N TYR A 35 -9.56 20.36 -15.77
CA TYR A 35 -9.17 21.38 -16.73
C TYR A 35 -7.87 21.01 -17.47
N ARG A 36 -6.82 20.62 -16.74
CA ARG A 36 -5.54 20.20 -17.33
C ARG A 36 -5.69 19.00 -18.24
N ARG A 37 -6.50 18.01 -17.86
CA ARG A 37 -6.77 16.84 -18.70
C ARG A 37 -7.42 17.22 -20.02
N ILE A 38 -8.41 18.13 -20.01
CA ILE A 38 -9.09 18.59 -21.23
C ILE A 38 -8.16 19.45 -22.08
N GLN A 39 -7.38 20.35 -21.46
CA GLN A 39 -6.52 21.30 -22.15
C GLN A 39 -5.44 20.61 -23.00
N TYR A 40 -4.82 19.55 -22.46
CA TYR A 40 -3.71 18.85 -23.10
C TYR A 40 -4.10 17.51 -23.72
N ASP A 41 -5.37 17.10 -23.56
CA ASP A 41 -5.92 15.83 -24.03
C ASP A 41 -5.02 14.63 -23.71
N TYR A 42 -4.60 14.53 -22.43
CA TYR A 42 -3.68 13.47 -22.01
C TYR A 42 -4.30 12.08 -22.24
N PRO A 43 -3.62 11.19 -22.98
CA PRO A 43 -4.03 9.80 -23.10
C PRO A 43 -4.21 9.13 -21.74
N LEU A 44 -5.22 8.27 -21.60
CA LEU A 44 -5.47 7.53 -20.37
C LEU A 44 -4.29 6.64 -19.96
N ALA A 45 -3.51 6.17 -20.94
CA ALA A 45 -2.26 5.42 -20.75
C ALA A 45 -1.12 6.25 -20.12
N TYR A 46 -1.30 7.55 -19.89
CA TYR A 46 -0.33 8.42 -19.20
C TYR A 46 -0.87 9.02 -17.91
N ILE A 47 -2.03 8.55 -17.45
CA ILE A 47 -2.59 8.93 -16.15
C ILE A 47 -2.55 7.71 -15.24
N SER A 48 -1.82 7.80 -14.14
CA SER A 48 -1.64 6.69 -13.21
C SER A 48 -1.84 7.10 -11.76
N ASN A 49 -2.43 6.21 -10.99
CA ASN A 49 -2.42 6.28 -9.54
C ASN A 49 -1.35 5.33 -8.99
N ILE A 50 -0.51 5.84 -8.09
CA ILE A 50 0.49 5.07 -7.37
C ILE A 50 0.20 5.16 -5.88
N ASP A 51 0.24 4.04 -5.18
CA ASP A 51 0.04 4.03 -3.74
C ASP A 51 0.87 2.96 -3.04
N GLU A 52 1.18 3.21 -1.76
CA GLU A 52 1.98 2.35 -0.91
C GLU A 52 1.10 1.63 0.11
N ILE A 53 1.23 0.31 0.17
CA ILE A 53 0.56 -0.51 1.18
C ILE A 53 1.57 -1.34 1.97
N PRO A 54 1.58 -1.26 3.31
CA PRO A 54 2.34 -2.19 4.13
C PRO A 54 1.64 -3.57 4.13
N VAL A 55 2.40 -4.61 3.80
CA VAL A 55 1.95 -6.00 3.84
C VAL A 55 2.70 -6.73 4.94
N SER A 56 1.97 -7.35 5.85
CA SER A 56 2.54 -8.10 6.97
C SER A 56 3.03 -9.48 6.53
N PHE A 57 4.19 -9.89 7.05
CA PHE A 57 4.70 -11.25 6.87
C PHE A 57 3.86 -12.27 7.61
N ASP A 58 3.33 -11.87 8.76
CA ASP A 58 2.44 -12.69 9.56
C ASP A 58 1.11 -11.96 9.78
N LEU A 59 0.02 -12.68 9.62
CA LEU A 59 -1.35 -12.19 9.76
C LEU A 59 -2.02 -13.00 10.88
N PRO A 60 -1.65 -12.74 12.15
CA PRO A 60 -2.28 -13.43 13.27
C PRO A 60 -3.78 -13.18 13.28
N SER A 61 -4.55 -14.17 13.71
CA SER A 61 -5.99 -14.02 13.86
C SER A 61 -6.30 -12.94 14.90
N ASN A 62 -7.04 -11.91 14.49
CA ASN A 62 -7.59 -10.90 15.41
C ASN A 62 -8.69 -11.46 16.33
N ILE A 63 -9.02 -12.75 16.19
CA ILE A 63 -10.03 -13.44 16.99
C ILE A 63 -9.33 -14.47 17.87
N THR A 64 -9.43 -14.26 19.18
CA THR A 64 -9.02 -15.24 20.20
C THR A 64 -10.25 -15.60 21.04
N ILE A 65 -10.46 -16.89 21.27
CA ILE A 65 -11.57 -17.40 22.08
C ILE A 65 -11.10 -17.54 23.52
N ASP A 66 -11.68 -16.76 24.44
CA ASP A 66 -11.38 -16.85 25.87
C ASP A 66 -12.64 -16.71 26.74
N LYS A 67 -12.53 -17.11 28.02
CA LYS A 67 -13.61 -17.12 29.02
C LYS A 67 -14.16 -15.70 29.26
N LEU A 68 -15.48 -15.58 29.33
CA LEU A 68 -16.21 -14.36 29.65
C LEU A 68 -15.84 -13.88 31.06
N GLY A 69 -15.52 -12.59 31.18
CA GLY A 69 -15.16 -11.94 32.45
C GLY A 69 -13.67 -11.86 32.74
N VAL A 70 -12.80 -12.33 31.82
CA VAL A 70 -11.35 -12.18 31.96
C VAL A 70 -10.94 -10.74 31.67
N ARG A 71 -10.16 -10.12 32.57
CA ARG A 71 -9.73 -8.72 32.48
C ARG A 71 -8.76 -8.45 31.32
N SER A 72 -8.01 -9.46 30.89
CA SER A 72 -7.03 -9.38 29.80
C SER A 72 -6.88 -10.73 29.12
N VAL A 73 -7.10 -10.79 27.81
CA VAL A 73 -6.90 -12.00 26.99
C VAL A 73 -5.52 -11.92 26.34
N SER A 74 -4.70 -12.96 26.50
CA SER A 74 -3.42 -13.06 25.80
C SER A 74 -3.63 -13.63 24.40
N ILE A 75 -3.31 -12.87 23.36
CA ILE A 75 -3.27 -13.37 21.99
C ILE A 75 -1.93 -14.10 21.82
N CYS A 76 -1.95 -15.32 21.30
CA CYS A 76 -0.71 -16.03 20.99
C CYS A 76 -0.10 -15.39 19.75
N THR A 77 1.05 -14.75 19.95
CA THR A 77 1.76 -13.99 18.92
C THR A 77 3.03 -14.72 18.50
N THR A 78 3.40 -14.64 17.23
CA THR A 78 4.67 -15.23 16.73
C THR A 78 5.89 -14.36 17.06
N GLY A 79 5.67 -13.17 17.64
CA GLY A 79 6.72 -12.17 17.89
C GLY A 79 7.18 -11.42 16.65
N TYR A 80 6.68 -11.76 15.45
CA TYR A 80 7.07 -11.16 14.16
C TYR A 80 5.93 -10.38 13.48
N GLU A 81 4.84 -10.12 14.18
CA GLU A 81 3.59 -9.52 13.66
C GLU A 81 3.75 -8.08 13.16
N LYS A 82 4.79 -7.39 13.64
CA LYS A 82 5.13 -6.03 13.22
C LYS A 82 6.06 -6.00 12.01
N ALA A 83 6.53 -7.16 11.57
CA ALA A 83 7.37 -7.24 10.39
C ALA A 83 6.48 -7.16 9.16
N ASN A 84 6.65 -6.06 8.43
CA ASN A 84 5.97 -5.79 7.19
C ASN A 84 7.01 -5.51 6.11
N PHE A 85 6.58 -5.64 4.86
CA PHE A 85 7.25 -5.09 3.70
C PHE A 85 6.31 -4.13 3.00
N THR A 86 6.86 -3.15 2.29
CA THR A 86 6.05 -2.20 1.54
C THR A 86 5.85 -2.72 0.13
N VAL A 87 4.60 -2.69 -0.33
CA VAL A 87 4.25 -2.93 -1.74
C VAL A 87 3.77 -1.61 -2.32
N VAL A 88 4.36 -1.24 -3.44
CA VAL A 88 3.94 -0.08 -4.23
C VAL A 88 3.20 -0.60 -5.45
N LEU A 89 1.95 -0.18 -5.59
CA LEU A 89 1.08 -0.57 -6.70
C LEU A 89 0.82 0.63 -7.60
N THR A 90 0.83 0.40 -8.90
CA THR A 90 0.45 1.42 -9.88
C THR A 90 -0.66 0.91 -10.78
N TYR A 91 -1.71 1.72 -10.90
CA TYR A 91 -2.85 1.47 -11.76
C TYR A 91 -3.04 2.63 -12.74
N MET A 92 -3.15 2.31 -14.01
CA MET A 92 -3.34 3.27 -15.10
C MET A 92 -4.84 3.53 -15.32
N ALA A 93 -5.18 4.72 -15.84
CA ALA A 93 -6.57 5.09 -16.09
C ALA A 93 -7.23 4.30 -17.24
N ASP A 94 -6.43 3.67 -18.11
CA ASP A 94 -6.89 2.77 -19.17
C ASP A 94 -7.15 1.32 -18.66
N GLY A 95 -6.85 1.04 -17.40
CA GLY A 95 -6.99 -0.27 -16.77
C GLY A 95 -5.72 -1.11 -16.73
N THR A 96 -4.62 -0.64 -17.30
CA THR A 96 -3.32 -1.32 -17.26
C THR A 96 -2.75 -1.33 -15.84
N LYS A 97 -2.20 -2.47 -15.43
CA LYS A 97 -1.49 -2.64 -14.15
C LYS A 97 -0.01 -2.70 -14.42
N LEU A 98 0.78 -1.83 -13.79
CA LEU A 98 2.23 -1.94 -13.87
C LEU A 98 2.75 -3.00 -12.87
N PRO A 99 3.94 -3.57 -13.12
CA PRO A 99 4.58 -4.48 -12.19
C PRO A 99 4.65 -3.90 -10.77
N PRO A 100 4.22 -4.65 -9.74
CA PRO A 100 4.31 -4.18 -8.37
C PRO A 100 5.78 -4.07 -7.93
N LEU A 101 6.09 -3.01 -7.20
CA LEU A 101 7.40 -2.80 -6.60
C LEU A 101 7.33 -3.17 -5.12
N ILE A 102 8.11 -4.16 -4.71
CA ILE A 102 8.21 -4.62 -3.32
C ILE A 102 9.50 -4.09 -2.70
N ILE A 103 9.37 -3.43 -1.55
CA ILE A 103 10.48 -2.87 -0.78
C ILE A 103 10.58 -3.63 0.53
N PHE A 104 11.66 -4.39 0.67
CA PHE A 104 11.98 -5.04 1.94
C PHE A 104 12.89 -4.17 2.81
N LYS A 105 12.67 -4.25 4.13
CA LYS A 105 13.54 -3.62 5.13
C LYS A 105 14.79 -4.46 5.38
N PHE A 106 15.75 -4.40 4.48
CA PHE A 106 17.04 -5.09 4.60
C PHE A 106 18.22 -4.19 4.24
N LYS A 107 19.42 -4.59 4.68
CA LYS A 107 20.67 -3.92 4.28
C LYS A 107 21.13 -4.34 2.88
N ASN A 108 20.93 -5.60 2.53
CA ASN A 108 21.35 -6.20 1.26
C ASN A 108 20.20 -7.02 0.68
N VAL A 109 20.18 -7.16 -0.64
CA VAL A 109 19.23 -8.04 -1.34
C VAL A 109 19.65 -9.47 -1.04
N SER A 110 18.83 -10.22 -0.29
CA SER A 110 19.01 -11.67 -0.20
C SER A 110 18.53 -12.31 -1.50
N GLN A 111 19.30 -13.27 -2.02
CA GLN A 111 18.83 -14.10 -3.13
C GLN A 111 17.57 -14.86 -2.68
N GLY A 112 16.50 -14.69 -3.43
CA GLY A 112 15.21 -15.35 -3.22
C GLY A 112 14.56 -15.68 -4.54
N ASN A 113 13.71 -16.70 -4.54
CA ASN A 113 12.92 -17.07 -5.71
C ASN A 113 11.67 -16.20 -5.75
N PHE A 114 11.73 -15.14 -6.54
CA PHE A 114 10.61 -14.23 -6.73
C PHE A 114 10.07 -14.33 -8.16
N SER A 115 8.77 -14.06 -8.33
CA SER A 115 8.17 -14.02 -9.67
C SER A 115 8.85 -12.93 -10.51
N PRO A 116 9.16 -13.19 -11.79
CA PRO A 116 9.75 -12.19 -12.69
C PRO A 116 8.83 -10.98 -12.93
N GLU A 117 7.54 -11.10 -12.63
CA GLU A 117 6.54 -10.03 -12.75
C GLU A 117 6.61 -9.00 -11.61
N VAL A 118 7.44 -9.24 -10.60
CA VAL A 118 7.56 -8.39 -9.41
C VAL A 118 8.95 -7.78 -9.37
N ILE A 119 9.01 -6.49 -9.06
CA ILE A 119 10.27 -5.76 -8.92
C ILE A 119 10.61 -5.67 -7.45
N ILE A 120 11.85 -6.00 -7.09
CA ILE A 120 12.26 -6.06 -5.69
C ILE A 120 13.38 -5.07 -5.43
N ARG A 121 13.18 -4.31 -4.36
CA ARG A 121 14.13 -3.36 -3.82
C ARG A 121 14.31 -3.62 -2.33
N VAL A 122 15.45 -3.19 -1.83
CA VAL A 122 15.75 -3.24 -0.41
C VAL A 122 16.30 -1.88 -0.01
N ASN A 123 15.85 -1.40 1.14
CA ASN A 123 16.49 -0.28 1.80
C ASN A 123 16.37 -0.42 3.31
N GLN A 124 17.20 0.31 4.05
CA GLN A 124 17.27 0.21 5.50
C GLN A 124 15.97 0.62 6.20
N LYS A 125 15.16 1.45 5.54
CA LYS A 125 13.94 2.00 6.10
C LYS A 125 12.74 1.07 5.88
N GLY A 126 12.67 0.40 4.74
CA GLY A 126 11.60 -0.51 4.33
C GLY A 126 10.38 0.16 3.70
N TRP A 127 10.48 1.40 3.24
CA TRP A 127 9.39 2.15 2.58
C TRP A 127 9.93 2.96 1.39
N MET A 128 9.02 3.50 0.58
CA MET A 128 9.41 4.34 -0.56
C MET A 128 10.14 5.58 -0.08
N ASN A 129 11.20 5.93 -0.78
CA ASN A 129 11.93 7.18 -0.58
C ASN A 129 12.25 7.77 -1.95
N GLU A 130 12.89 8.94 -1.97
CA GLU A 130 13.25 9.63 -3.21
C GLU A 130 14.01 8.74 -4.21
N ASN A 131 14.98 7.94 -3.74
CA ASN A 131 15.74 7.04 -4.61
C ASN A 131 14.87 5.91 -5.19
N GLU A 132 13.91 5.40 -4.42
CA GLU A 132 12.97 4.38 -4.91
C GLU A 132 11.94 4.98 -5.88
N MET A 133 11.48 6.21 -5.64
CA MET A 133 10.62 6.95 -6.56
C MET A 133 11.32 7.21 -7.89
N LEU A 134 12.57 7.70 -7.87
CA LEU A 134 13.37 7.92 -9.07
C LEU A 134 13.59 6.61 -9.84
N TYR A 135 13.93 5.54 -9.11
CA TYR A 135 14.05 4.22 -9.72
C TYR A 135 12.74 3.77 -10.38
N TRP A 136 11.60 3.95 -9.71
CA TRP A 136 10.28 3.63 -10.25
C TRP A 136 9.99 4.42 -11.54
N ILE A 137 10.29 5.72 -11.58
CA ILE A 137 10.14 6.54 -12.78
C ILE A 137 10.99 5.97 -13.93
N GLU A 138 12.28 5.77 -13.70
CA GLU A 138 13.21 5.36 -14.77
C GLU A 138 12.99 3.93 -15.26
N ASN A 139 12.60 3.02 -14.37
CA ASN A 139 12.59 1.58 -14.65
C ASN A 139 11.21 0.98 -14.82
N ILE A 140 10.16 1.64 -14.36
CA ILE A 140 8.78 1.16 -14.44
C ILE A 140 7.99 2.09 -15.36
N TRP A 141 7.95 3.38 -15.05
CA TRP A 141 7.20 4.35 -15.84
C TRP A 141 7.74 4.54 -17.26
N THR A 142 9.02 4.92 -17.39
CA THR A 142 9.62 5.19 -18.70
C THR A 142 9.70 3.94 -19.59
N LYS A 143 9.81 2.73 -19.00
CA LYS A 143 9.79 1.49 -19.77
C LYS A 143 8.39 1.19 -20.32
N HIS A 144 7.34 1.52 -19.58
CA HIS A 144 5.97 1.44 -20.08
C HIS A 144 5.75 2.38 -21.28
N GLU A 145 6.18 3.64 -21.18
CA GLU A 145 5.99 4.63 -22.26
C GLU A 145 6.58 4.17 -23.62
N ARG A 146 7.72 3.49 -23.60
CA ARG A 146 8.37 2.95 -24.81
C ARG A 146 7.62 1.81 -25.47
N ILE A 147 6.76 1.11 -24.72
CA ILE A 147 5.94 0.00 -25.23
C ILE A 147 4.62 0.54 -25.79
N SER A 148 4.06 1.59 -25.18
CA SER A 148 2.81 2.23 -25.61
C SER A 148 2.96 3.13 -26.83
N ASN A 149 4.17 3.63 -27.11
CA ASN A 149 4.52 4.40 -28.32
C ASN A 149 5.78 3.78 -28.97
N PRO A 150 5.62 2.80 -29.89
CA PRO A 150 6.74 2.20 -30.61
C PRO A 150 7.42 3.16 -31.61
#